data_AF-A0A538A2Z5-F1
#
_entry.id   AF-A0A538A2Z5-F1
#
_cell.length_a   1.000
_cell.length_b   1.000
_cell.length_c   1.000
_cell.angle_alpha   90.00
_cell.angle_beta   90.00
_cell.angle_gamma   90.00
#
_symmetry.space_group_name_H-M   'P 1'
#
loop_
_entity.id
_entity.type
_entity.pdbx_description
1 polymer ?
#
loop_
_entity_poly.entity_id
_entity_poly.type
_entity_poly.pdbx_seq_one_letter_code
_entity_poly.pdbx_strand_id
1 'polypeptide(L)'
;MVAVHLAVGITVIAGNLIAGGWGGIAWLRHQPSVGFWYALRVAQAAVVLQVGLGAILLLSGREANGLHYLYGVLPILVSLLAEAARAGAAERELTGLDFESLPKERQRRIALAIVRRETGIMAASALVIFLLALRAATTAG
;
A
#
# COMPACT_ATOMS: atom_id res chain seq x y z
N MET A 1 -19.79 -1.66 -15.97
CA MET A 1 -19.45 -1.36 -14.56
C MET A 1 -19.03 -2.58 -13.76
N VAL A 2 -19.83 -3.66 -13.68
CA VAL A 2 -19.44 -4.87 -12.92
C VAL A 2 -18.15 -5.53 -13.43
N ALA A 3 -18.01 -5.74 -14.74
CA ALA A 3 -16.80 -6.33 -15.32
C ALA A 3 -15.54 -5.48 -15.03
N VAL A 4 -15.69 -4.14 -15.02
CA VAL A 4 -14.61 -3.21 -14.68
C VAL A 4 -14.25 -3.33 -13.19
N HIS A 5 -15.24 -3.36 -12.30
CA HIS A 5 -15.03 -3.59 -10.87
C HIS A 5 -14.36 -4.94 -10.59
N LEU A 6 -14.68 -5.98 -11.36
CA LEU A 6 -14.00 -7.27 -11.25
C LEU A 6 -12.54 -7.20 -11.71
N ALA A 7 -12.28 -6.60 -12.88
CA ALA A 7 -10.92 -6.46 -13.42
C ALA A 7 -10.01 -5.61 -12.50
N VAL A 8 -10.55 -4.51 -11.96
CA VAL A 8 -9.84 -3.68 -10.98
C VAL A 8 -9.65 -4.44 -9.67
N GLY A 9 -10.62 -5.24 -9.22
CA GLY A 9 -10.47 -6.11 -8.05
C GLY A 9 -9.33 -7.11 -8.18
N ILE A 10 -9.19 -7.76 -9.34
CA ILE A 10 -8.05 -8.64 -9.65
C ILE A 10 -6.74 -7.85 -9.62
N THR A 11 -6.74 -6.63 -10.17
CA THR A 11 -5.57 -5.74 -10.17
C THR A 11 -5.16 -5.35 -8.74
N VAL A 12 -6.13 -5.08 -7.84
CA VAL A 12 -5.87 -4.82 -6.43
C VAL A 12 -5.18 -6.02 -5.77
N ILE A 13 -5.71 -7.22 -5.96
CA ILE A 13 -5.16 -8.45 -5.36
C ILE A 13 -3.74 -8.70 -5.89
N ALA A 14 -3.57 -8.77 -7.21
CA ALA A 14 -2.28 -9.06 -7.82
C ALA A 14 -1.25 -7.95 -7.53
N GLY A 15 -1.65 -6.68 -7.66
CA GLY A 15 -0.77 -5.53 -7.42
C GLY A 15 -0.26 -5.46 -5.99
N ASN A 16 -1.12 -5.71 -5.00
CA ASN A 16 -0.71 -5.71 -3.60
C ASN A 16 0.14 -6.92 -3.23
N LEU A 17 -0.11 -8.10 -3.82
CA LEU A 17 0.77 -9.26 -3.65
C LEU A 17 2.16 -9.00 -4.24
N ILE A 18 2.22 -8.43 -5.44
CA ILE A 18 3.48 -8.07 -6.12
C ILE A 18 4.23 -7.01 -5.30
N ALA A 19 3.56 -5.92 -4.92
CA ALA A 19 4.19 -4.83 -4.16
C ALA A 19 4.66 -5.32 -2.77
N GLY A 20 3.83 -6.10 -2.07
CA GLY A 20 4.16 -6.67 -0.77
C GLY A 20 5.32 -7.68 -0.85
N GLY A 21 5.29 -8.58 -1.82
CA GLY A 21 6.36 -9.57 -2.04
C GLY A 21 7.68 -8.92 -2.47
N TRP A 22 7.64 -8.05 -3.48
CA TRP A 22 8.82 -7.31 -3.94
C TRP A 22 9.40 -6.46 -2.81
N GLY A 23 8.59 -5.62 -2.18
CA GLY A 23 9.00 -4.76 -1.09
C GLY A 23 9.55 -5.54 0.10
N GLY A 24 8.93 -6.67 0.44
CA GLY A 24 9.39 -7.57 1.49
C GLY A 24 10.77 -8.16 1.17
N ILE A 25 10.98 -8.64 -0.05
CA ILE A 25 12.28 -9.17 -0.50
C ILE A 25 13.35 -8.07 -0.48
N ALA A 26 13.04 -6.89 -1.03
CA ALA A 26 13.95 -5.73 -1.04
C ALA A 26 14.34 -5.30 0.38
N TRP A 27 13.37 -5.28 1.29
CA TRP A 27 13.55 -4.94 2.70
C TRP A 27 14.46 -5.94 3.44
N LEU A 28 14.22 -7.25 3.24
CA LEU A 28 15.03 -8.32 3.83
C LEU A 28 16.46 -8.35 3.27
N ARG A 29 16.64 -8.00 2.00
CA ARG A 29 17.96 -7.93 1.34
C ARG A 29 18.70 -6.62 1.58
N HIS A 30 18.11 -5.66 2.30
CA HIS A 30 18.68 -4.32 2.51
C HIS A 30 18.99 -3.56 1.20
N GLN A 31 18.22 -3.84 0.14
CA GLN A 31 18.46 -3.25 -1.18
C GLN A 31 17.33 -2.26 -1.52
N PRO A 32 17.62 -0.96 -1.70
CA PRO A 32 16.62 -0.02 -2.15
C PRO A 32 16.16 -0.37 -3.56
N SER A 33 14.86 -0.24 -3.83
CA SER A 33 14.30 -0.58 -5.14
C SER A 33 13.32 0.49 -5.61
N VAL A 34 13.65 1.15 -6.71
CA VAL A 34 12.77 2.16 -7.33
C VAL A 34 11.52 1.50 -7.93
N GLY A 35 11.66 0.32 -8.54
CA GLY A 35 10.56 -0.43 -9.14
C GLY A 35 9.45 -0.80 -8.14
N PHE A 36 9.83 -1.15 -6.91
CA PHE A 36 8.89 -1.38 -5.81
C PHE A 36 7.95 -0.17 -5.59
N TRP A 37 8.50 1.05 -5.57
CA TRP A 37 7.70 2.25 -5.31
C TRP A 37 6.68 2.50 -6.41
N TYR A 38 7.03 2.28 -7.68
CA TYR A 38 6.06 2.38 -8.77
C TYR A 38 4.96 1.31 -8.65
N ALA A 39 5.33 0.05 -8.37
CA ALA A 39 4.36 -1.02 -8.16
C ALA A 39 3.39 -0.71 -7.00
N LEU A 40 3.92 -0.17 -5.90
CA LEU A 40 3.12 0.25 -4.75
C LEU A 40 2.13 1.37 -5.11
N ARG A 41 2.56 2.40 -5.86
CA ARG A 41 1.66 3.49 -6.27
C ARG A 41 0.53 3.01 -7.17
N VAL A 42 0.83 2.08 -8.08
CA VAL A 42 -0.20 1.42 -8.91
C VAL A 42 -1.18 0.64 -8.04
N ALA A 43 -0.69 -0.14 -7.06
CA ALA A 43 -1.54 -0.90 -6.16
C ALA A 43 -2.45 -0.01 -5.31
N GLN A 44 -1.94 1.11 -4.79
CA GLN A 44 -2.73 2.09 -4.02
C GLN A 44 -3.79 2.77 -4.90
N ALA A 45 -3.43 3.19 -6.12
CA ALA A 45 -4.38 3.78 -7.05
C ALA A 45 -5.50 2.79 -7.41
N ALA A 46 -5.16 1.50 -7.61
CA ALA A 46 -6.15 0.46 -7.87
C ALA A 46 -7.11 0.28 -6.70
N VAL A 47 -6.64 0.36 -5.44
CA VAL A 47 -7.50 0.30 -4.24
C VAL A 47 -8.52 1.44 -4.24
N VAL A 48 -8.08 2.68 -4.47
CA VAL A 48 -8.97 3.85 -4.54
C VAL A 48 -10.00 3.68 -5.65
N LEU A 49 -9.56 3.25 -6.83
CA LEU A 49 -10.45 3.00 -7.96
C LEU A 49 -11.48 1.90 -7.65
N GLN A 50 -11.05 0.81 -7.00
CA GLN A 50 -11.94 -0.30 -6.65
C GLN A 50 -13.06 0.12 -5.71
N VAL A 51 -12.71 0.90 -4.67
CA VAL A 51 -13.68 1.44 -3.71
C VAL A 51 -14.63 2.42 -4.39
N GLY A 52 -14.12 3.31 -5.23
CA GLY A 52 -14.95 4.23 -6.01
C GLY A 52 -15.94 3.52 -6.93
N LEU A 53 -15.49 2.49 -7.65
CA LEU A 53 -16.36 1.67 -8.49
C LEU A 53 -17.40 0.89 -7.68
N GLY A 54 -17.01 0.36 -6.51
CA GLY A 54 -17.92 -0.31 -5.58
C GLY A 54 -19.01 0.64 -5.07
N ALA A 55 -18.64 1.87 -4.71
CA ALA A 55 -19.60 2.90 -4.30
C ALA A 55 -20.58 3.26 -5.43
N ILE A 56 -20.08 3.41 -6.68
CA ILE A 56 -20.95 3.66 -7.83
C ILE A 56 -21.93 2.50 -8.05
N LEU A 57 -21.48 1.25 -7.93
CA LEU A 57 -22.34 0.07 -8.07
C LEU A 57 -23.43 0.05 -6.98
N LEU A 58 -23.06 0.32 -5.72
CA LEU A 58 -23.99 0.42 -4.60
C LEU A 58 -25.05 1.49 -4.83
N LEU A 59 -24.65 2.71 -5.22
CA LEU A 59 -25.56 3.80 -5.54
C LEU A 59 -26.43 3.52 -6.78
N SER A 60 -26.01 2.60 -7.64
CA SER A 60 -26.78 2.10 -8.78
C SER A 60 -27.75 0.97 -8.41
N GLY A 61 -27.94 0.69 -7.11
CA GLY A 61 -28.83 -0.34 -6.59
C GLY A 61 -28.27 -1.76 -6.63
N ARG A 62 -26.95 -1.93 -6.86
CA ARG A 62 -26.31 -3.25 -6.77
C ARG A 62 -25.75 -3.49 -5.39
N GLU A 63 -26.41 -4.38 -4.66
CA GLU A 63 -26.01 -4.75 -3.32
C GLU A 63 -25.12 -6.01 -3.32
N ALA A 64 -24.22 -6.06 -2.34
CA ALA A 64 -23.35 -7.18 -1.99
C ALA A 64 -23.46 -7.44 -0.48
N ASN A 65 -22.83 -8.51 -0.01
CA ASN A 65 -22.78 -8.84 1.41
C ASN A 65 -22.11 -7.71 2.23
N GLY A 66 -22.57 -7.48 3.47
CA GLY A 66 -21.96 -6.51 4.39
C GLY A 66 -20.45 -6.69 4.59
N LEU A 67 -19.97 -7.94 4.60
CA LEU A 67 -18.54 -8.25 4.72
C LEU A 67 -17.74 -7.83 3.47
N HIS A 68 -18.35 -7.87 2.28
CA HIS A 68 -17.71 -7.37 1.06
C HIS A 68 -17.41 -5.88 1.17
N TYR A 69 -18.37 -5.09 1.69
CA TYR A 69 -18.15 -3.66 1.93
C TYR A 69 -17.08 -3.41 2.99
N LEU A 70 -17.15 -4.12 4.12
CA LEU A 70 -16.17 -3.97 5.20
C LEU A 70 -14.74 -4.25 4.70
N TYR A 71 -14.52 -5.42 4.10
CA TYR A 71 -13.22 -5.80 3.58
C TYR A 71 -12.81 -4.98 2.34
N GLY A 72 -13.76 -4.43 1.60
CA GLY A 72 -13.51 -3.55 0.46
C GLY A 72 -13.02 -2.15 0.85
N VAL A 73 -13.52 -1.58 1.96
CA VAL A 73 -13.17 -0.23 2.42
C VAL A 73 -11.93 -0.22 3.33
N LEU A 74 -11.72 -1.24 4.16
CA LEU A 74 -10.56 -1.33 5.08
C LEU A 74 -9.20 -1.07 4.40
N PRO A 75 -8.92 -1.54 3.16
CA PRO A 75 -7.71 -1.19 2.43
C PRO A 75 -7.38 0.30 2.34
N ILE A 76 -8.38 1.18 2.26
CA ILE A 76 -8.16 2.63 2.27
C ILE A 76 -7.59 3.07 3.62
N LEU A 77 -8.22 2.63 4.71
CA LEU A 77 -7.75 2.95 6.06
C LEU A 77 -6.32 2.43 6.30
N VAL A 78 -6.05 1.19 5.92
CA VAL A 78 -4.70 0.60 6.02
C VAL A 78 -3.69 1.42 5.21
N SER A 79 -4.05 1.87 4.00
CA SER A 79 -3.16 2.68 3.16
C SER A 79 -2.84 4.02 3.81
N LEU A 80 -3.84 4.70 4.37
CA LEU A 80 -3.65 5.99 5.06
C LEU A 80 -2.78 5.84 6.31
N LEU A 81 -3.04 4.81 7.13
CA LEU A 81 -2.23 4.52 8.33
C LEU A 81 -0.79 4.17 7.96
N ALA A 82 -0.58 3.40 6.89
CA ALA A 82 0.74 3.06 6.40
C ALA A 82 1.51 4.29 5.90
N GLU A 83 0.87 5.19 5.16
CA GLU A 83 1.49 6.44 4.71
C GLU A 83 1.84 7.36 5.89
N ALA A 84 0.96 7.47 6.89
CA ALA A 84 1.25 8.21 8.12
C ALA A 84 2.42 7.60 8.90
N ALA A 85 2.45 6.27 9.02
CA ALA A 85 3.56 5.57 9.67
C ALA A 85 4.87 5.74 8.90
N ARG A 86 4.83 5.72 7.56
CA ARG A 86 5.97 5.97 6.68
C ARG A 86 6.55 7.37 6.91
N ALA A 87 5.69 8.40 6.88
CA ALA A 87 6.08 9.78 7.11
C ALA A 87 6.67 9.97 8.52
N GLY A 88 6.00 9.44 9.56
CA GLY A 88 6.47 9.55 10.94
C GLY A 88 7.77 8.77 11.21
N ALA A 89 8.01 7.68 10.48
CA ALA A 89 9.28 6.95 10.56
C ALA A 89 10.45 7.76 9.99
N ALA A 90 10.24 8.48 8.90
CA ALA A 90 11.25 9.35 8.31
C ALA A 90 11.52 10.58 9.18
N GLU A 91 10.46 11.22 9.71
CA GLU A 91 10.57 12.41 10.56
C GLU A 91 11.44 12.14 11.79
N ARG A 92 11.20 11.02 12.49
CA ARG A 92 11.96 10.62 13.70
C ARG A 92 13.47 10.47 13.48
N GLU A 93 13.89 10.12 12.27
CA GLU A 93 15.32 9.99 11.95
C GLU A 93 15.99 11.36 11.69
N LEU A 94 15.20 12.39 11.41
CA LEU A 94 15.65 13.74 11.06
C LEU A 94 15.41 14.77 12.18
N THR A 95 14.49 14.51 13.11
CA THR A 95 14.18 15.43 14.21
C THR A 95 15.43 15.77 15.03
N GLY A 96 15.75 17.06 15.13
CA GLY A 96 16.90 17.56 15.88
C GLY A 96 18.25 17.33 15.21
N LEU A 97 18.27 16.82 13.97
CA LEU A 97 19.47 16.58 13.19
C LEU A 97 19.62 17.67 12.12
N ASP A 98 20.71 18.43 12.17
CA ASP A 98 21.13 19.28 11.05
C ASP A 98 21.72 18.39 9.95
N PHE A 99 20.84 17.84 9.11
CA PHE A 99 21.18 16.84 8.10
C PHE A 99 22.14 17.40 7.05
N GLU A 100 21.99 18.68 6.67
CA GLU A 100 22.73 19.29 5.57
C GLU A 100 24.21 19.54 5.90
N SER A 101 24.53 19.80 7.18
CA SER A 101 25.91 19.96 7.63
C SER A 101 26.68 18.65 7.78
N LEU A 102 26.01 17.49 7.70
CA LEU A 102 26.67 16.20 7.82
C LEU A 102 27.55 15.88 6.60
N PRO A 103 28.63 15.11 6.79
CA PRO A 103 29.38 14.53 5.67
C PRO A 103 28.47 13.69 4.77
N LYS A 104 28.69 13.76 3.44
CA LYS A 104 27.84 13.08 2.44
C LYS A 104 27.67 11.59 2.68
N GLU A 105 28.70 10.91 3.18
CA GLU A 105 28.62 9.49 3.53
C GLU A 105 27.66 9.22 4.70
N ARG A 106 27.58 10.13 5.67
CA ARG A 106 26.62 10.02 6.77
C ARG A 106 25.20 10.35 6.30
N GLN A 107 25.02 11.37 5.45
CA GLN A 107 23.73 11.67 4.81
C GLN A 107 23.19 10.44 4.06
N ARG A 108 24.04 9.80 3.25
CA ARG A 108 23.66 8.60 2.47
C ARG A 108 23.23 7.44 3.37
N ARG A 109 23.97 7.16 4.45
CA ARG A 109 23.63 6.08 5.39
C ARG A 109 22.28 6.30 6.06
N ILE A 110 21.99 7.53 6.49
CA ILE A 110 20.71 7.89 7.10
C ILE A 110 19.58 7.77 6.07
N ALA A 111 19.77 8.30 4.85
CA ALA A 111 18.79 8.18 3.78
C ALA A 111 18.47 6.71 3.46
N LEU A 112 19.48 5.84 3.37
CA LEU A 112 19.27 4.41 3.15
C LEU A 112 18.54 3.72 4.32
N ALA A 113 18.80 4.13 5.56
CA ALA A 113 18.10 3.62 6.73
C ALA A 113 16.62 4.02 6.71
N ILE A 114 16.31 5.28 6.40
CA ILE A 114 14.95 5.79 6.21
C ILE A 114 14.24 4.99 5.11
N VAL A 115 14.81 4.93 3.92
CA VAL A 115 14.20 4.22 2.77
C VAL A 115 13.94 2.76 3.09
N ARG A 116 14.84 2.08 3.79
CA ARG A 116 14.63 0.70 4.23
C ARG A 116 13.43 0.60 5.19
N ARG A 117 13.31 1.50 6.16
CA ARG A 117 12.22 1.51 7.14
C ARG A 117 10.87 1.80 6.45
N GLU A 118 10.84 2.77 5.56
CA GLU A 118 9.69 3.09 4.72
C GLU A 118 9.27 1.89 3.85
N THR A 119 10.23 1.22 3.20
CA THR A 119 9.96 0.02 2.38
C THR A 119 9.31 -1.08 3.20
N GLY A 120 9.81 -1.35 4.42
CA GLY A 120 9.24 -2.36 5.31
C GLY A 120 7.79 -2.06 5.71
N ILE A 121 7.50 -0.80 6.08
CA ILE A 121 6.13 -0.35 6.44
C ILE A 121 5.18 -0.56 5.27
N MET A 122 5.57 -0.09 4.09
CA MET A 122 4.70 -0.15 2.92
C MET A 122 4.52 -1.58 2.41
N ALA A 123 5.57 -2.40 2.41
CA ALA A 123 5.48 -3.81 2.03
C ALA A 123 4.52 -4.59 2.95
N ALA A 124 4.63 -4.40 4.27
CA ALA A 124 3.73 -5.02 5.23
C ALA A 124 2.27 -4.59 4.99
N SER A 125 2.03 -3.29 4.77
CA SER A 125 0.68 -2.81 4.47
C SER A 125 0.10 -3.40 3.18
N ALA A 126 0.91 -3.56 2.13
CA ALA A 126 0.47 -4.15 0.88
C ALA A 126 0.06 -5.63 1.07
N LEU A 127 0.79 -6.39 1.88
CA LEU A 127 0.40 -7.77 2.22
C LEU A 127 -0.91 -7.82 3.03
N VAL A 128 -1.11 -6.90 3.97
CA VAL A 128 -2.39 -6.80 4.70
C VAL A 128 -3.54 -6.47 3.75
N ILE A 129 -3.34 -5.51 2.84
CA ILE A 129 -4.34 -5.14 1.83
C ILE A 129 -4.64 -6.30 0.89
N PHE A 130 -3.64 -7.07 0.46
CA PHE A 130 -3.84 -8.28 -0.34
C PHE A 130 -4.78 -9.27 0.37
N LEU A 131 -4.56 -9.54 1.65
CA LEU A 131 -5.42 -10.44 2.42
C LEU A 131 -6.85 -9.89 2.57
N LEU A 132 -7.00 -8.59 2.82
CA LEU A 132 -8.32 -7.94 2.88
C LEU A 132 -9.05 -8.02 1.55
N ALA A 133 -8.37 -7.75 0.44
CA ALA A 133 -8.94 -7.82 -0.90
C ALA A 133 -9.37 -9.25 -1.27
N LEU A 134 -8.58 -10.26 -0.87
CA LEU A 134 -8.95 -11.67 -1.02
C LEU A 134 -10.22 -12.00 -0.23
N ARG A 135 -10.33 -11.50 1.01
CA ARG A 135 -11.55 -11.66 1.83
C ARG A 135 -12.76 -10.97 1.20
N ALA A 136 -12.60 -9.77 0.66
CA ALA A 136 -13.65 -9.06 -0.06
C ALA A 136 -14.12 -9.88 -1.28
N ALA A 137 -13.21 -10.46 -2.06
CA ALA A 137 -13.55 -11.29 -3.21
C ALA A 137 -14.36 -12.53 -2.81
N THR A 138 -13.98 -13.22 -1.72
CA THR A 138 -14.69 -14.41 -1.23
C THR A 138 -16.03 -14.12 -0.55
N THR A 139 -16.34 -12.86 -0.29
CA THR A 139 -17.59 -12.43 0.36
C THR A 139 -18.51 -11.65 -0.58
N ALA A 140 -18.16 -11.55 -1.87
CA ALA A 140 -18.90 -10.74 -2.84
C ALA A 140 -20.35 -11.17 -3.07
N GLY A 141 -20.68 -12.46 -2.83
CA GLY A 141 -22.01 -13.04 -3.07
C GLY A 141 -22.15 -13.59 -4.48
#